data_AF-W1IZI3-F1
#
_entry.id   AF-W1IZI3-F1
#
_cell.length_a   1.000
_cell.length_b   1.000
_cell.length_c   1.000
_cell.angle_alpha   90.00
_cell.angle_beta   90.00
_cell.angle_gamma   90.00
#
_symmetry.space_group_name_H-M   'P 1'
#
loop_
_entity.id
_entity.type
_entity.pdbx_description
1 polymer ?
#
loop_
_entity_poly.entity_id
_entity_poly.type
_entity_poly.pdbx_seq_one_letter_code
_entity_poly.pdbx_strand_id
1 'polypeptide(L)' 'MAQDRHDRRSRLPRGVISTKQVALRLSLEEDAELEEIAREENRSKASLARIYYLAGKQAAQEKAEAQTEQVQ' A
#
# COMPACT_ATOMS: atom_id res chain seq x y z
N MET A 1 13.48 -27.90 32.17
CA MET A 1 12.44 -27.21 31.37
C MET A 1 13.12 -26.20 30.46
N ALA A 2 13.38 -26.54 29.20
CA ALA A 2 13.98 -25.61 28.25
C ALA A 2 12.85 -24.79 27.59
N GLN A 3 12.89 -23.47 27.72
CA GLN A 3 11.91 -22.58 27.10
C GLN A 3 12.10 -22.57 25.59
N ASP A 4 11.02 -22.86 24.85
CA ASP A 4 10.96 -22.81 23.40
C ASP A 4 11.21 -21.37 22.93
N ARG A 5 12.23 -21.18 22.08
CA ARG A 5 12.54 -19.87 21.52
C ARG A 5 11.41 -19.53 20.56
N HIS A 6 10.52 -18.64 20.99
CA HIS A 6 9.51 -18.05 20.11
C HIS A 6 10.22 -17.21 19.03
N ASP A 7 10.71 -17.88 17.98
CA ASP A 7 11.08 -17.25 16.72
C ASP A 7 9.84 -16.52 16.22
N ARG A 8 9.85 -15.19 16.33
CA ARG A 8 8.82 -14.32 15.76
C ARG A 8 8.78 -14.58 14.26
N ARG A 9 7.95 -15.53 13.83
CA ARG A 9 7.65 -15.77 12.41
C ARG A 9 7.17 -14.45 11.86
N SER A 10 7.94 -13.90 10.92
CA SER A 10 7.61 -12.66 10.24
C SER A 10 6.18 -12.73 9.73
N ARG A 11 5.39 -11.69 10.03
CA ARG A 11 4.01 -11.54 9.54
C ARG A 11 3.96 -11.13 8.07
N LEU A 12 5.12 -10.98 7.42
CA LEU A 12 5.18 -10.64 6.01
C LEU A 12 4.77 -11.86 5.17
N PRO A 13 3.89 -11.68 4.16
CA PRO A 13 3.57 -12.76 3.23
C PRO A 13 4.84 -13.25 2.54
N ARG A 14 5.01 -14.57 2.46
CA ARG A 14 6.14 -15.17 1.73
C ARG A 14 6.07 -14.70 0.27
N GLY A 15 7.17 -14.14 -0.24
CA GLY A 15 7.28 -13.66 -1.62
C GLY A 15 7.14 -12.15 -1.82
N VAL A 16 6.83 -11.37 -0.78
CA VAL A 16 6.93 -9.90 -0.86
C VAL A 16 8.38 -9.49 -0.61
N ILE A 17 9.15 -9.31 -1.69
CA ILE A 17 10.54 -8.88 -1.61
C ILE A 17 10.59 -7.44 -1.08
N SER A 18 10.90 -7.30 0.21
CA SER A 18 11.01 -6.04 0.97
C SER A 18 12.33 -5.30 0.72
N THR A 19 12.94 -5.38 -0.46
CA THR A 19 14.31 -4.88 -0.62
C THR A 19 14.39 -3.39 -0.95
N LYS A 20 13.34 -2.76 -1.50
CA LYS A 20 13.33 -1.31 -1.76
C LYS A 20 11.92 -0.74 -1.59
N GLN A 21 11.63 -0.21 -0.40
CA GLN A 21 10.41 0.58 -0.18
C GLN A 21 10.51 1.89 -0.97
N VAL A 22 9.43 2.28 -1.64
CA VAL A 22 9.32 3.60 -2.26
C VAL A 22 8.77 4.54 -1.20
N ALA A 23 9.52 5.58 -0.85
CA ALA A 23 9.05 6.62 0.05
C ALA A 23 8.08 7.54 -0.70
N LEU A 24 6.85 7.66 -0.19
CA LEU A 24 5.87 8.62 -0.68
C LEU A 24 6.05 9.94 0.08
N ARG A 25 6.19 11.05 -0.66
CA ARG A 25 6.23 12.39 -0.05
C ARG A 25 4.79 12.87 0.07
N LEU A 26 4.35 13.05 1.31
CA LEU A 26 3.05 13.63 1.65
C LEU A 26 3.28 14.95 2.37
N SER A 27 2.36 15.89 2.20
CA SER A 27 2.24 17.06 3.06
C SER A 27 1.83 16.61 4.48
N LEU A 28 1.93 17.52 5.45
CA LEU A 28 1.50 17.24 6.83
C LEU A 28 -0.01 16.96 6.90
N GLU A 29 -0.80 17.63 6.07
CA GLU A 29 -2.24 17.45 5.99
C GLU A 29 -2.57 16.08 5.38
N GLU A 30 -1.92 15.72 4.27
CA GLU A 30 -2.13 14.45 3.60
C GLU A 30 -1.73 13.24 4.47
N ASP A 31 -0.64 13.34 5.25
CA ASP A 31 -0.25 12.25 6.17
C ASP A 31 -1.23 12.12 7.35
N ALA A 32 -1.75 13.23 7.86
CA ALA A 32 -2.75 13.23 8.94
C ALA A 32 -4.08 12.62 8.47
N GLU A 33 -4.54 12.98 7.27
CA GLU A 33 -5.73 12.38 6.65
C GLU A 33 -5.54 10.88 6.44
N LEU A 34 -4.38 10.46 5.93
CA LEU A 34 -4.07 9.05 5.71
C LEU A 34 -4.03 8.26 7.04
N GLU A 35 -3.49 8.84 8.11
CA GLU A 35 -3.48 8.23 9.44
C GLU A 35 -4.90 8.06 9.99
N GLU A 36 -5.75 9.09 9.85
CA GLU A 36 -7.14 9.05 10.33
C GLU A 36 -7.93 7.93 9.64
N ILE A 37 -7.86 7.87 8.30
CA ILE A 37 -8.58 6.82 7.55
C ILE A 37 -8.01 5.44 7.87
N ALA A 38 -6.68 5.31 8.02
CA ALA A 38 -6.06 4.04 8.38
C ALA A 38 -6.55 3.55 9.75
N ARG A 39 -6.73 4.47 10.69
CA ARG A 39 -7.29 4.18 12.02
C ARG A 39 -8.74 3.74 11.94
N GLU A 40 -9.57 4.45 11.18
CA GLU A 40 -10.99 4.11 10.96
C GLU A 40 -11.14 2.71 10.33
N GLU A 41 -10.31 2.38 9.34
CA GLU A 41 -10.33 1.09 8.65
C GLU A 41 -9.60 -0.04 9.40
N ASN A 42 -8.99 0.25 10.55
CA ASN A 42 -8.19 -0.69 11.34
C ASN A 42 -7.05 -1.33 10.52
N ARG A 43 -6.32 -0.50 9.76
CA ARG A 43 -5.20 -0.89 8.89
C ARG A 43 -3.97 -0.04 9.20
N SER A 44 -2.80 -0.49 8.75
CA SER A 44 -1.60 0.36 8.79
C SER A 44 -1.62 1.38 7.64
N LYS A 45 -1.03 2.55 7.84
CA LYS A 45 -0.82 3.56 6.78
C LYS A 45 -0.21 2.98 5.52
N ALA A 46 0.83 2.16 5.65
CA ALA A 46 1.49 1.53 4.50
C ALA A 46 0.55 0.59 3.73
N SER A 47 -0.36 -0.10 4.42
CA SER A 47 -1.36 -0.95 3.78
C SER A 47 -2.40 -0.11 3.04
N LEU A 48 -2.91 0.95 3.68
CA LEU A 48 -3.88 1.85 3.07
C LEU A 48 -3.31 2.60 1.86
N ALA A 49 -2.10 3.15 1.99
CA ALA A 49 -1.38 3.80 0.88
C ALA A 49 -1.20 2.85 -0.32
N ARG A 50 -0.93 1.56 -0.05
CA ARG A 50 -0.83 0.55 -1.11
C ARG A 50 -2.17 0.30 -1.80
N ILE A 51 -3.29 0.31 -1.08
CA ILE A 51 -4.64 0.16 -1.65
C ILE A 51 -4.93 1.33 -2.59
N TYR A 52 -4.71 2.56 -2.13
CA TYR A 52 -4.91 3.75 -2.95
C TYR A 52 -4.02 3.77 -4.18
N TYR A 53 -2.76 3.38 -4.05
CA TYR A 53 -1.87 3.22 -5.19
C TYR A 53 -2.42 2.22 -6.22
N LEU A 54 -2.90 1.06 -5.78
CA LEU A 54 -3.44 0.04 -6.70
C LEU A 54 -4.73 0.52 -7.38
N ALA A 55 -5.63 1.17 -6.65
CA ALA A 55 -6.85 1.75 -7.20
C ALA A 55 -6.54 2.85 -8.23
N GLY A 56 -5.62 3.77 -7.90
CA GLY A 56 -5.17 4.82 -8.80
C GLY A 56 -4.49 4.27 -10.05
N LYS A 57 -3.66 3.22 -9.91
CA LYS A 57 -3.04 2.52 -11.04
C LYS A 57 -4.09 1.95 -11.98
N GLN A 58 -5.08 1.24 -11.46
CA GLN A 58 -6.13 0.64 -12.29
C GLN A 58 -6.91 1.72 -13.05
N ALA A 59 -7.35 2.78 -12.37
CA ALA A 59 -8.07 3.88 -13.01
C ALA A 59 -7.22 4.60 -14.07
N ALA A 60 -5.90 4.69 -13.88
CA ALA A 60 -4.99 5.26 -14.87
C ALA A 60 -4.86 4.35 -16.11
N GLN A 61 -4.85 3.03 -15.93
CA GLN A 61 -4.80 2.07 -17.04
C GLN A 61 -6.09 2.12 -17.87
N GLU A 62 -7.26 2.14 -17.23
CA GLU A 62 -8.56 2.26 -17.90
C GLU A 62 -8.64 3.55 -18.73
N LYS A 63 -8.13 4.68 -18.20
CA LYS A 63 -8.06 5.95 -18.94
C LYS A 63 -7.12 5.89 -20.14
N ALA A 64 -5.99 5.19 -20.01
CA ALA A 64 -5.04 5.04 -21.11
C ALA A 64 -5.66 4.23 -22.26
N GLU A 65 -6.37 3.14 -21.93
CA GLU A 65 -7.07 2.29 -22.90
C GLU A 65 -8.18 3.08 -23.63
N ALA A 66 -8.98 3.84 -22.88
CA ALA A 66 -10.06 4.68 -23.43
C ALA A 66 -9.55 5.85 -24.32
N GLN A 67 -8.31 6.31 -24.11
CA GLN A 67 -7.69 7.32 -24.98
C GLN A 67 -7.17 6.71 -26.29
N THR A 68 -6.72 5.46 -26.28
CA THR A 68 -6.31 4.73 -27.50
C THR A 68 -7.48 4.44 -28.45
N GLU A 69 -8.70 4.30 -27.95
CA GLU A 69 -9.91 4.10 -28.76
C GLU A 69 -10.45 5.39 -29.39
N GLN A 70 -10.16 6.56 -28.83
CA GLN A 70 -10.60 7.85 -29.39
C GLN A 70 -9.72 8.38 -30.52
N VAL A 71 -8.57 7.74 -30.77
CA VAL A 71 -7.61 8.12 -31.81
C VAL A 71 -7.68 7.17 -33.03
N GLN A 72 -8.59 6.19 -33.02
CA GLN A 72 -8.87 5.30 -34.16
C GLN A 72 -10.14 5.70 -34.90
#